data_AF-A0A2L2YPI9-F1
#
_entry.id   AF-A0A2L2YPI9-F1
#
_cell.length_a   1.000
_cell.length_b   1.000
_cell.length_c   1.000
_cell.angle_alpha   90.00
_cell.angle_beta   90.00
_cell.angle_gamma   90.00
#
_symmetry.space_group_name_H-M   'P 1'
#
loop_
_entity.id
_entity.type
_entity.pdbx_description
1 polymer ?
#
loop_
_entity_poly.entity_id
_entity_poly.type
_entity_poly.pdbx_seq_one_letter_code
_entity_poly.pdbx_strand_id
1 'polypeptide(L)'
;EKTVSDWELANVSKPIWTRIPSEIECDVYDEFYKSITIDSSDPLAKTLFIAEGEVTFISLLVVPSEQPSESYNRDGTKVDHNNLYVRRVFITDDFQDMMPN
;
A
#
# COMPACT_ATOMS: atom_id res chain seq x y z
N GLU A 1 -31.42 -30.19 11.69
CA GLU A 1 -30.87 -28.93 12.22
C GLU A 1 -30.98 -27.84 11.18
N LYS A 2 -31.21 -26.59 11.58
CA LYS A 2 -31.36 -25.46 10.65
C LYS A 2 -30.04 -24.71 10.65
N THR A 3 -29.29 -24.78 9.55
CA THR A 3 -28.05 -24.02 9.38
C THR A 3 -28.39 -22.54 9.33
N VAL A 4 -27.97 -21.79 10.34
CA VAL A 4 -28.05 -20.32 10.36
C VAL A 4 -26.70 -19.82 9.87
N SER A 5 -26.67 -19.15 8.73
CA SER A 5 -25.50 -18.43 8.25
C SER A 5 -25.63 -16.98 8.68
N ASP A 6 -24.76 -16.55 9.59
CA ASP A 6 -24.58 -15.15 9.92
C ASP A 6 -23.63 -14.49 8.91
N TRP A 7 -23.92 -13.24 8.57
CA TRP A 7 -23.09 -12.45 7.68
C TRP A 7 -21.95 -11.81 8.46
N GLU A 8 -20.72 -12.09 8.06
CA GLU A 8 -19.53 -11.45 8.61
C GLU A 8 -19.11 -10.25 7.77
N LEU A 9 -18.72 -9.17 8.45
CA LEU A 9 -18.21 -7.98 7.77
C LEU A 9 -16.82 -8.29 7.20
N ALA A 10 -16.74 -8.47 5.88
CA ALA A 10 -15.49 -8.81 5.20
C ALA A 10 -14.41 -7.71 5.29
N ASN A 11 -14.80 -6.44 5.41
CA ASN A 11 -13.87 -5.32 5.44
C ASN A 11 -14.07 -4.46 6.69
N VAL A 12 -13.47 -4.90 7.80
CA VAL A 12 -13.48 -4.19 9.09
C VAL A 12 -12.36 -3.14 9.17
N SER A 13 -11.30 -3.33 8.38
CA SER A 13 -10.07 -2.54 8.48
C SER A 13 -10.18 -1.22 7.72
N LYS A 14 -10.19 -0.11 8.48
CA LYS A 14 -10.09 1.24 7.90
C LYS A 14 -8.71 1.44 7.28
N PRO A 15 -8.60 2.20 6.17
CA PRO A 15 -7.31 2.47 5.52
C PRO A 15 -6.32 3.14 6.49
N ILE A 16 -5.11 2.58 6.59
CA ILE A 16 -4.11 3.05 7.55
C ILE A 16 -3.64 4.48 7.28
N TRP A 17 -3.57 4.87 5.99
CA TRP A 17 -3.15 6.21 5.55
C TRP A 17 -4.14 7.33 5.91
N THR A 18 -5.29 7.00 6.49
CA THR A 18 -6.29 8.00 6.94
C THR A 18 -6.23 8.28 8.44
N ARG A 19 -5.37 7.57 9.17
CA ARG A 19 -5.17 7.75 10.61
C ARG A 19 -4.02 8.71 10.86
N ILE A 20 -3.97 9.26 12.07
CA ILE A 20 -2.90 10.17 12.50
C ILE A 20 -1.61 9.35 12.60
N PRO A 21 -0.51 9.74 11.93
CA PRO A 21 0.73 8.96 11.91
C PRO A 21 1.25 8.59 13.30
N SER A 22 1.07 9.49 14.27
CA SER A 22 1.50 9.34 15.66
C SER A 22 0.72 8.29 16.46
N GLU A 23 -0.46 7.88 16.00
CA GLU A 23 -1.32 6.90 16.69
C GLU A 23 -1.17 5.48 16.12
N ILE A 24 -0.35 5.31 15.07
CA ILE A 24 -0.19 4.03 14.39
C ILE A 24 1.11 3.39 14.86
N GLU A 25 1.03 2.18 15.39
CA GLU A 25 2.21 1.38 15.73
C GLU A 25 2.96 0.96 14.46
N CYS A 26 4.28 0.81 14.57
CA CYS A 26 5.13 0.43 13.44
C CYS A 26 4.68 -0.90 12.80
N ASP A 27 4.27 -1.86 13.63
CA ASP A 27 3.86 -3.21 13.21
C ASP A 27 2.63 -3.18 12.29
N VAL A 28 1.73 -2.20 12.48
CA VAL A 28 0.53 -2.05 11.64
C VAL A 28 0.90 -1.68 10.20
N TYR A 29 1.97 -0.91 10.00
CA TYR A 29 2.47 -0.60 8.65
C TYR A 29 3.11 -1.82 7.99
N ASP A 30 3.76 -2.67 8.78
CA ASP A 30 4.44 -3.87 8.28
C ASP A 30 3.41 -4.94 7.89
N GLU A 31 2.37 -5.14 8.70
CA GLU A 31 1.21 -5.96 8.34
C GLU A 31 0.50 -5.43 7.09
N PHE A 32 0.31 -4.10 7.00
CA PHE A 32 -0.30 -3.51 5.83
C PHE A 32 0.54 -3.74 4.56
N TYR A 33 1.86 -3.56 4.64
CA TYR A 33 2.79 -3.82 3.54
C TYR A 33 2.68 -5.27 3.04
N LYS A 34 2.67 -6.24 3.97
CA LYS A 34 2.47 -7.66 3.64
C LYS A 34 1.08 -7.97 3.08
N SER A 35 0.07 -7.17 3.43
CA SER A 35 -1.30 -7.35 2.92
C SER A 35 -1.49 -6.88 1.48
N ILE A 36 -0.71 -5.88 1.04
CA ILE A 36 -0.80 -5.30 -0.31
C ILE A 36 0.24 -5.86 -1.28
N THR A 37 1.29 -6.50 -0.77
CA THR A 37 2.35 -7.12 -1.57
C THR A 37 2.29 -8.64 -1.47
N ILE A 38 3.11 -9.31 -2.26
CA ILE A 38 3.31 -10.77 -2.18
C ILE A 38 4.52 -11.08 -1.26
N ASP A 39 5.16 -10.04 -0.71
CA ASP A 39 6.32 -10.20 0.17
C ASP A 39 5.89 -10.63 1.57
N SER A 40 6.68 -11.52 2.16
CA SER A 40 6.52 -12.02 3.52
C SER A 40 7.50 -11.37 4.51
N SER A 41 8.53 -10.71 3.99
CA SER A 41 9.57 -10.04 4.74
C SER A 41 9.09 -8.68 5.25
N ASP A 42 9.73 -8.20 6.32
CA ASP A 42 9.49 -6.84 6.82
C ASP A 42 10.15 -5.82 5.88
N PRO A 43 9.56 -4.63 5.70
CA PRO A 43 10.13 -3.60 4.85
C PRO A 43 11.40 -2.99 5.47
N LEU A 44 12.36 -2.61 4.63
CA LEU A 44 13.61 -1.98 5.06
C LEU A 44 13.40 -0.58 5.62
N ALA A 45 12.56 0.19 4.91
CA ALA A 45 12.23 1.55 5.29
C ALA A 45 10.78 1.87 4.88
N LYS A 46 10.13 2.71 5.68
CA LYS A 46 8.78 3.19 5.43
C LYS A 46 8.71 4.67 5.75
N THR A 47 7.99 5.43 4.91
CA THR A 47 7.71 6.84 5.18
C THR A 47 6.29 7.18 4.79
N LEU A 48 5.59 7.85 5.70
CA LEU A 48 4.27 8.42 5.45
C LEU A 48 4.45 9.92 5.29
N PHE A 49 4.01 10.46 4.16
CA PHE A 49 4.06 11.89 3.91
C PHE A 49 2.69 12.44 3.59
N ILE A 50 2.42 13.63 4.13
CA ILE A 50 1.20 14.39 3.92
C ILE A 50 1.63 15.69 3.26
N ALA A 51 1.18 15.91 2.03
CA ALA A 51 1.43 17.12 1.29
C ALA A 51 0.16 17.97 1.26
N GLU A 52 0.28 19.23 1.69
CA GLU A 52 -0.79 20.22 1.65
C GLU A 52 -0.43 21.31 0.64
N GLY A 53 -1.33 21.61 -0.29
CA GLY A 53 -1.13 22.55 -1.39
C GLY A 53 -2.40 22.72 -2.21
N GLU A 54 -2.27 22.97 -3.52
CA GLU A 54 -3.41 22.97 -4.44
C GLU A 54 -4.08 21.58 -4.50
N VAL A 55 -3.27 20.53 -4.38
CA VAL A 55 -3.72 19.15 -4.22
C VAL A 55 -3.24 18.64 -2.87
N THR A 56 -4.17 18.24 -2.01
CA THR A 56 -3.85 17.55 -0.76
C THR A 56 -3.82 16.05 -1.01
N PHE A 57 -2.70 15.41 -0.70
CA PHE A 57 -2.59 13.96 -0.77
C PHE A 57 -1.74 13.40 0.35
N ILE A 58 -2.00 12.13 0.64
CA ILE A 58 -1.25 11.33 1.60
C ILE A 58 -0.65 10.19 0.81
N SER A 59 0.62 9.90 1.04
CA SER A 59 1.28 8.77 0.41
C SER A 59 2.17 8.05 1.39
N LEU A 60 2.11 6.73 1.31
CA LEU A 60 2.88 5.78 2.07
C LEU A 60 3.85 5.11 1.12
N LEU A 61 5.14 5.42 1.29
CA LEU A 61 6.22 4.82 0.52
C LEU A 61 6.91 3.77 1.38
N VAL A 62 7.16 2.61 0.77
CA VAL A 62 7.80 1.48 1.44
C VAL A 62 8.93 0.95 0.55
N VAL A 63 10.08 0.71 1.16
CA VAL A 63 11.26 0.12 0.52
C VAL A 63 11.33 -1.35 0.95
N PRO A 64 11.27 -2.32 0.01
CA PRO A 64 11.39 -3.74 0.34
C PRO A 64 12.79 -4.07 0.88
N SER A 65 12.89 -5.04 1.78
CA SER A 65 14.18 -5.53 2.31
C SER A 65 14.92 -6.41 1.32
N GLU A 66 14.17 -7.19 0.54
CA GLU A 66 14.72 -8.05 -0.48
C GLU A 66 14.37 -7.51 -1.86
N GLN A 67 15.32 -7.61 -2.78
CA GLN A 67 15.05 -7.22 -4.15
C GLN A 67 14.12 -8.24 -4.81
N PRO A 68 12.97 -7.81 -5.40
CA PRO A 68 12.11 -8.72 -6.15
C PRO A 68 12.88 -9.37 -7.30
N SER A 69 12.71 -10.68 -7.49
CA SER A 69 13.42 -11.47 -8.51
C SER A 69 13.25 -10.91 -9.93
N GLU A 70 12.12 -10.27 -10.21
CA GLU A 70 11.79 -9.68 -11.51
C GLU A 70 12.27 -8.23 -11.70
N SER A 71 13.02 -7.66 -10.74
CA SER A 71 13.48 -6.25 -10.82
C SER A 71 14.38 -5.97 -12.03
N TYR A 72 15.13 -6.97 -12.49
CA TYR A 72 16.04 -6.86 -13.63
C TYR A 72 15.56 -7.63 -14.88
N ASN A 73 14.54 -8.47 -14.74
CA ASN A 73 13.90 -9.12 -15.87
C ASN A 73 12.88 -8.15 -16.44
N ARG A 74 13.31 -7.23 -17.32
CA ARG A 74 12.32 -6.65 -18.22
C ARG A 74 12.85 -6.18 -19.56
N ASP A 75 12.20 -6.74 -20.58
CA ASP A 75 11.96 -6.16 -21.89
C ASP A 75 11.16 -4.84 -21.80
N GLY A 76 11.70 -3.85 -21.09
CA GLY A 76 11.27 -2.44 -21.14
C GLY A 76 10.02 -2.03 -20.37
N THR A 77 9.21 -2.96 -19.86
CA THR A 77 8.11 -2.59 -18.95
C THR A 77 8.74 -2.27 -17.56
N LYS A 78 8.34 -1.21 -16.85
CA LYS A 78 8.67 -0.95 -15.42
C LYS A 78 7.43 -1.27 -14.56
N VAL A 79 7.57 -1.98 -13.43
CA VAL A 79 6.43 -2.53 -12.66
C VAL A 79 6.55 -1.64 -11.46
N ASP A 80 6.07 -0.43 -11.62
CA ASP A 80 6.03 0.49 -10.51
C ASP A 80 4.81 0.07 -9.70
N HIS A 81 5.05 -0.52 -8.53
CA HIS A 81 3.99 -1.00 -7.63
C HIS A 81 3.35 0.16 -6.86
N ASN A 82 2.81 1.14 -7.59
CA ASN A 82 2.22 2.36 -7.02
C ASN A 82 0.72 2.35 -7.20
N ASN A 83 -0.01 2.01 -6.13
CA ASN A 83 -1.47 2.02 -6.14
C ASN A 83 -2.01 3.44 -5.90
N LEU A 84 -2.70 4.01 -6.89
CA LEU A 84 -3.38 5.30 -6.77
C LEU A 84 -4.81 5.11 -6.24
N TYR A 85 -5.12 5.85 -5.17
CA TYR A 85 -6.47 5.91 -4.60
C TYR A 85 -7.01 7.35 -4.63
N VAL A 86 -8.23 7.53 -5.13
CA VAL A 86 -8.96 8.81 -5.07
C VAL A 86 -10.19 8.61 -4.20
N ARG A 87 -10.38 9.45 -3.17
CA ARG A 87 -11.49 9.33 -2.20
C ARG A 87 -11.63 7.91 -1.61
N ARG A 88 -10.50 7.24 -1.33
CA ARG A 88 -10.41 5.85 -0.82
C ARG A 88 -10.89 4.77 -1.82
N VAL A 89 -11.05 5.12 -3.09
CA VAL A 89 -11.37 4.19 -4.18
C VAL A 89 -10.11 3.95 -4.99
N PHE A 90 -9.76 2.67 -5.21
CA PHE A 90 -8.66 2.28 -6.08
C PHE A 90 -8.94 2.73 -7.52
N ILE A 91 -7.97 3.39 -8.15
CA ILE A 91 -8.09 3.90 -9.52
C ILE A 91 -7.20 3.08 -10.47
N THR A 92 -5.91 3.01 -10.19
CA THR A 92 -4.93 2.34 -11.05
C THR A 92 -3.63 2.07 -10.29
N ASP A 93 -2.89 1.08 -10.77
CA ASP A 93 -1.54 0.70 -10.37
C ASP A 93 -0.48 1.02 -11.44
N ASP A 94 -0.89 1.46 -12.64
CA ASP A 94 0.00 1.79 -13.76
C ASP A 94 0.40 3.27 -13.70
N PHE A 95 1.41 3.57 -12.88
CA PHE A 95 1.82 4.93 -12.53
C PHE A 95 3.30 5.21 -12.88
N GLN A 96 3.65 5.05 -14.16
CA GLN A 96 5.03 5.11 -14.65
C GLN A 96 5.65 6.53 -14.71
N ASP A 97 4.82 7.58 -14.81
CA ASP A 97 5.31 8.95 -15.04
C ASP A 97 5.78 9.70 -13.79
N MET A 98 5.56 9.16 -12.58
CA MET A 98 5.81 9.87 -11.32
C MET A 98 7.10 9.46 -10.62
N MET A 99 7.67 8.30 -10.96
CA MET A 99 8.94 7.86 -10.41
C MET A 99 10.11 8.25 -11.32
N PRO A 100 11.17 8.88 -10.77
CA PRO A 100 12.37 9.16 -11.55
C PRO A 100 13.05 7.86 -11.99
N ASN A 101 13.70 7.90 -13.16
CA ASN A 101 14.44 6.77 -13.72
C ASN A 101 15.74 6.47 -12.98
#